data_AF-A0A7U9X0C7-F1
#
_entry.id   AF-A0A7U9X0C7-F1
#
_cell.length_a   1.000
_cell.length_b   1.000
_cell.length_c   1.000
_cell.angle_alpha   90.00
_cell.angle_beta   90.00
_cell.angle_gamma   90.00
#
_symmetry.space_group_name_H-M   'P 1'
#
loop_
_entity.id
_entity.type
_entity.pdbx_description
1 polymer ?
#
loop_
_entity_poly.entity_id
_entity_poly.type
_entity_poly.pdbx_seq_one_letter_code
_entity_poly.pdbx_strand_id
1 'polypeptide(L)'
;MISLIENFLLKHNAFVMGIEFLAEDITLNQEIKVLLDKMKNNGAYWEILKEKLSFLSRYDSIDIKKVDIACKDGKGFLLSLQVNGIFIVSENAYDSVSTEIRKIVRRVIA
;
A
#
# COMPACT_ATOMS: atom_id res chain seq x y z
N MET A 1 0.76 -8.10 1.84
CA MET A 1 0.57 -6.63 1.75
C MET A 1 0.92 -6.08 0.37
N ILE A 2 2.14 -6.31 -0.15
CA ILE A 2 2.62 -5.75 -1.44
C ILE A 2 1.64 -6.01 -2.60
N SER A 3 1.12 -7.24 -2.75
CA SER A 3 0.16 -7.58 -3.81
C SER A 3 -1.17 -6.82 -3.74
N LEU A 4 -1.62 -6.45 -2.52
CA LEU A 4 -2.81 -5.61 -2.36
C LEU A 4 -2.50 -4.20 -2.85
N ILE A 5 -1.38 -3.62 -2.40
CA ILE A 5 -0.93 -2.28 -2.81
C ILE A 5 -0.84 -2.22 -4.34
N GLU A 6 -0.10 -3.14 -4.96
CA GLU A 6 0.09 -3.21 -6.41
C GLU A 6 -1.24 -3.25 -7.16
N ASN A 7 -2.17 -4.11 -6.74
CA ASN A 7 -3.46 -4.20 -7.39
C ASN A 7 -4.22 -2.86 -7.36
N PHE A 8 -4.22 -2.18 -6.21
CA PHE A 8 -4.87 -0.88 -6.09
C PHE A 8 -4.20 0.19 -6.95
N LEU A 9 -2.87 0.23 -7.00
CA LEU A 9 -2.13 1.19 -7.81
C LEU A 9 -2.28 0.98 -9.32
N LEU A 10 -2.39 -0.27 -9.77
CA LEU A 10 -2.48 -0.59 -11.20
C LEU A 10 -3.90 -0.46 -11.76
N LYS A 11 -4.91 -0.82 -10.98
CA LYS A 11 -6.31 -0.79 -11.45
C LYS A 11 -7.02 0.52 -11.20
N HIS A 12 -6.57 1.25 -10.18
CA HIS A 12 -7.15 2.53 -9.83
C HIS A 12 -6.08 3.59 -10.09
N ASN A 13 -6.50 4.78 -10.50
CA ASN A 13 -5.61 5.93 -10.58
C ASN A 13 -5.26 6.41 -9.16
N ALA A 14 -4.49 5.60 -8.43
CA ALA A 14 -4.25 5.69 -7.00
C ALA A 14 -2.75 5.85 -6.70
N PHE A 15 -2.46 6.22 -5.46
CA PHE A 15 -1.10 6.34 -4.95
C PHE A 15 -1.06 5.97 -3.46
N VAL A 16 0.11 5.55 -3.00
CA VAL A 16 0.35 5.31 -1.58
C VAL A 16 0.60 6.65 -0.89
N MET A 17 -0.20 6.96 0.13
CA MET A 17 -0.06 8.17 0.93
C MET A 17 0.96 8.00 2.06
N GLY A 18 1.02 6.82 2.64
CA GLY A 18 1.88 6.54 3.79
C GLY A 18 2.09 5.05 4.00
N ILE A 19 3.25 4.70 4.55
CA ILE A 19 3.59 3.37 5.01
C ILE A 19 4.13 3.51 6.43
N GLU A 20 3.60 2.69 7.32
CA GLU A 20 4.09 2.54 8.70
C GLU A 20 4.70 1.14 8.82
N PHE A 21 5.91 1.06 9.38
CA PHE A 21 6.60 -0.21 9.63
C PHE A 21 6.38 -0.67 11.08
N LEU A 22 6.60 -1.95 11.35
CA LEU A 22 6.58 -2.49 12.70
C LEU A 22 7.81 -2.04 13.52
N ALA A 23 8.92 -1.73 12.85
CA ALA A 23 10.12 -1.17 13.45
C ALA A 23 10.12 0.37 13.34
N GLU A 24 10.52 1.04 14.42
CA GLU A 24 10.73 2.49 14.40
C GLU A 24 12.13 2.82 13.87
N ASP A 25 12.21 3.22 12.61
CA ASP A 25 13.45 3.66 11.97
C ASP A 25 13.23 4.98 11.22
N ILE A 26 13.82 6.05 11.75
CA ILE A 26 13.66 7.42 11.22
C ILE A 26 14.25 7.54 9.82
N THR A 27 15.41 6.93 9.57
CA THR A 27 16.12 7.01 8.29
C THR A 27 15.33 6.29 7.20
N LEU A 28 14.85 5.08 7.49
CA LEU A 28 13.97 4.33 6.61
C LEU A 28 12.69 5.09 6.31
N ASN A 29 12.05 5.66 7.34
CA ASN A 29 10.80 6.41 7.18
C ASN A 29 10.98 7.65 6.28
N GLN A 30 12.10 8.37 6.42
CA GLN A 30 12.43 9.49 5.55
C GLN A 30 12.64 9.06 4.11
N GLU A 31 13.39 7.97 3.89
CA GLU A 31 13.66 7.46 2.56
C GLU A 31 12.38 7.00 1.85
N ILE A 32 11.51 6.29 2.56
CA ILE A 32 10.21 5.84 2.04
C ILE A 32 9.33 7.05 1.73
N LYS A 33 9.30 8.07 2.59
CA LYS A 33 8.55 9.30 2.32
C LYS A 33 8.99 9.98 1.02
N VAL A 34 10.29 10.04 0.74
CA VAL A 34 10.82 10.58 -0.54
C VAL A 34 10.33 9.76 -1.74
N LEU A 35 10.30 8.43 -1.64
CA LEU A 35 9.75 7.57 -2.71
C LEU A 35 8.24 7.81 -2.92
N LEU A 36 7.47 7.90 -1.83
CA LEU A 36 6.04 8.17 -1.87
C LEU A 36 5.73 9.53 -2.51
N ASP A 37 6.52 10.56 -2.22
CA ASP A 37 6.36 11.87 -2.84
C ASP A 37 6.65 11.84 -4.35
N LYS A 38 7.64 11.08 -4.80
CA LYS A 38 7.90 10.87 -6.23
C LYS A 38 6.75 10.10 -6.91
N MET A 39 6.15 9.12 -6.22
CA MET A 39 5.03 8.32 -6.74
C MET A 39 3.76 9.13 -7.02
N LYS A 40 3.53 10.24 -6.30
CA LYS A 40 2.38 11.13 -6.55
C LYS A 40 2.36 11.61 -8.01
N ASN A 41 3.52 11.96 -8.54
CA ASN A 41 3.67 12.48 -9.91
C ASN A 41 3.97 11.38 -10.94
N ASN A 42 4.66 10.31 -10.54
CA ASN A 42 5.04 9.24 -11.46
C ASN A 42 4.86 7.85 -10.81
N GLY A 43 3.86 7.10 -11.29
CA GLY A 43 3.56 5.76 -10.79
C GLY A 43 4.67 4.73 -10.98
N ALA A 44 5.63 4.96 -11.91
CA ALA A 44 6.74 4.04 -12.14
C ALA A 44 7.68 3.87 -10.93
N TYR A 45 7.67 4.84 -10.00
CA TYR A 45 8.39 4.71 -8.73
C TYR A 45 7.83 3.58 -7.83
N TRP A 46 6.66 3.03 -8.15
CA TRP A 46 6.15 1.83 -7.48
C TRP A 46 7.12 0.66 -7.59
N GLU A 47 7.74 0.41 -8.75
CA GLU A 47 8.65 -0.74 -8.88
C GLU A 47 9.87 -0.61 -7.96
N ILE A 48 10.40 0.62 -7.81
CA ILE A 48 11.50 0.91 -6.89
C ILE A 48 11.06 0.70 -5.44
N LEU A 49 9.87 1.20 -5.07
CA LEU A 49 9.33 1.00 -3.73
C LEU A 49 9.05 -0.48 -3.45
N LYS A 50 8.50 -1.21 -4.41
CA LYS A 50 8.17 -2.64 -4.32
C LYS A 50 9.43 -3.48 -4.11
N GLU A 51 10.51 -3.20 -4.85
CA GLU A 51 11.80 -3.86 -4.64
C GLU A 51 12.31 -3.60 -3.22
N LYS A 52 12.26 -2.35 -2.77
CA LYS A 52 12.70 -1.98 -1.42
C LYS A 52 11.87 -2.65 -0.32
N LEU A 53 10.54 -2.63 -0.42
CA LEU A 53 9.66 -3.31 0.53
C LEU A 53 9.89 -4.83 0.54
N SER A 54 10.19 -5.42 -0.62
CA SER A 54 10.52 -6.83 -0.72
C SER A 54 11.87 -7.16 -0.08
N PHE A 55 12.86 -6.27 -0.21
CA PHE A 55 14.16 -6.40 0.45
C PHE A 55 14.02 -6.34 1.97
N LEU A 56 13.33 -5.32 2.49
CA LEU A 56 13.12 -5.11 3.93
C LEU A 56 12.44 -6.32 4.60
N SER A 57 11.42 -6.88 3.96
CA SER A 57 10.69 -8.05 4.47
C SER A 57 11.55 -9.33 4.43
N ARG A 58 12.45 -9.48 3.44
CA ARG A 58 13.27 -10.69 3.27
C ARG A 58 14.56 -10.70 4.08
N TYR A 59 15.24 -9.57 4.18
CA TYR A 59 16.62 -9.52 4.68
C TYR A 59 16.74 -8.78 6.01
N ASP A 60 15.95 -7.72 6.21
CA ASP A 60 16.02 -6.91 7.43
C ASP A 60 14.96 -7.29 8.47
N SER A 61 14.05 -8.23 8.15
CA SER A 61 12.89 -8.60 8.98
C SER A 61 12.01 -7.41 9.38
N ILE A 62 12.01 -6.35 8.54
CA ILE A 62 11.19 -5.17 8.73
C ILE A 62 9.93 -5.33 7.89
N ASP A 63 8.80 -5.50 8.57
CA ASP A 63 7.50 -5.65 7.93
C ASP A 63 6.63 -4.39 8.02
N ILE A 64 5.71 -4.28 7.07
CA ILE A 64 4.71 -3.21 7.01
C ILE A 64 3.66 -3.44 8.08
N LYS A 65 3.48 -2.49 8.98
CA LYS A 65 2.38 -2.45 9.96
C LYS A 65 1.07 -1.98 9.30
N LYS A 66 1.16 -0.90 8.52
CA LYS A 66 0.00 -0.23 7.92
C LYS A 66 0.38 0.46 6.62
N VAL A 67 -0.53 0.49 5.65
CA VAL A 67 -0.42 1.30 4.43
C VAL A 67 -1.70 2.07 4.17
N ASP A 68 -1.56 3.32 3.79
CA ASP A 68 -2.66 4.21 3.41
C ASP A 68 -2.60 4.50 1.91
N ILE A 69 -3.71 4.31 1.20
CA ILE A 69 -3.84 4.42 -0.26
C ILE A 69 -5.03 5.33 -0.58
N ALA A 70 -4.87 6.22 -1.56
CA ALA A 70 -5.93 7.10 -2.02
C ALA A 70 -5.98 7.18 -3.55
N CYS A 71 -7.18 7.42 -4.08
CA CYS A 71 -7.33 7.84 -5.48
C CYS A 71 -6.78 9.25 -5.69
N LYS A 72 -6.11 9.47 -6.83
CA LYS A 72 -5.55 10.77 -7.22
C LYS A 72 -6.62 11.85 -7.47
N ASP A 73 -7.81 11.43 -7.88
CA ASP A 73 -8.94 12.34 -8.16
C ASP A 73 -9.73 12.75 -6.90
N GLY A 74 -9.39 12.19 -5.73
CA GLY A 74 -10.07 12.45 -4.46
C GLY A 74 -11.53 11.99 -4.39
N LYS A 75 -12.06 11.31 -5.42
CA LYS A 75 -13.48 10.92 -5.53
C LYS A 75 -13.72 9.41 -5.52
N GLY A 76 -12.65 8.60 -5.44
CA GLY A 76 -12.76 7.15 -5.34
C GLY A 76 -12.84 6.66 -3.90
N PHE A 77 -11.70 6.19 -3.38
CA PHE A 77 -11.60 5.62 -2.03
C PHE A 77 -10.44 6.25 -1.25
N LEU A 78 -10.58 6.26 0.07
CA LEU A 78 -9.48 6.28 1.02
C LEU A 78 -9.44 4.92 1.69
N LEU A 79 -8.32 4.21 1.56
CA LEU A 79 -8.14 2.86 2.06
C LEU A 79 -6.93 2.82 2.99
N SER A 80 -7.14 2.23 4.16
CA SER A 80 -6.10 1.88 5.10
C SER A 80 -6.07 0.37 5.28
N LEU A 81 -4.92 -0.26 5.06
CA LEU A 81 -4.72 -1.70 5.24
C LEU A 81 -3.73 -1.93 6.39
N GLN A 82 -4.10 -2.79 7.34
CA GLN A 82 -3.25 -3.17 8.47
C GLN A 82 -2.79 -4.63 8.36
N VAL A 83 -1.61 -4.93 8.91
CA VAL A 83 -1.01 -6.27 8.87
C VAL A 83 -1.86 -7.35 9.56
N ASN A 84 -2.66 -6.97 10.55
CA ASN A 84 -3.58 -7.86 11.27
C ASN A 84 -4.86 -8.21 10.47
N GLY A 85 -4.97 -7.78 9.22
CA GLY A 85 -6.12 -8.06 8.35
C GLY A 85 -7.27 -7.07 8.48
N ILE A 86 -7.17 -6.06 9.35
CA ILE A 86 -8.14 -4.97 9.41
C ILE A 86 -7.91 -4.02 8.23
N PHE A 87 -9.01 -3.60 7.59
CA PHE A 87 -8.98 -2.49 6.65
C PHE A 87 -10.06 -1.46 6.99
N ILE A 88 -9.75 -0.20 6.74
CA ILE A 88 -10.67 0.93 6.91
C ILE A 88 -10.81 1.56 5.53
N VAL A 89 -12.05 1.79 5.10
CA VAL A 89 -12.32 2.37 3.79
C VAL A 89 -13.45 3.39 3.87
N SER A 90 -13.43 4.38 2.98
CA SER A 90 -14.56 5.28 2.77
C SER A 90 -15.86 4.49 2.54
N GLU A 91 -16.95 4.89 3.20
CA GLU A 91 -18.23 4.17 3.22
C GLU A 91 -18.78 3.92 1.80
N ASN A 92 -18.72 4.94 0.94
CA ASN A 92 -19.14 4.88 -0.45
C ASN A 92 -18.37 3.86 -1.32
N ALA A 93 -17.21 3.39 -0.85
CA ALA A 93 -16.33 2.46 -1.57
C ALA A 93 -16.23 1.08 -0.90
N TYR A 94 -16.99 0.83 0.18
CA TYR A 94 -16.85 -0.40 0.97
C TYR A 94 -17.08 -1.66 0.15
N ASP A 95 -18.20 -1.76 -0.57
CA ASP A 95 -18.58 -2.97 -1.30
C ASP A 95 -17.58 -3.31 -2.42
N SER A 96 -17.12 -2.29 -3.15
CA SER A 96 -16.17 -2.47 -4.26
C SER A 96 -14.79 -2.87 -3.75
N VAL A 97 -14.26 -2.17 -2.74
CA VAL A 97 -12.94 -2.42 -2.18
C VAL A 97 -12.88 -3.75 -1.44
N SER A 98 -13.89 -4.08 -0.62
CA SER A 98 -13.94 -5.36 0.10
C SER A 98 -14.00 -6.57 -0.85
N THR A 99 -14.79 -6.47 -1.92
CA THR A 99 -14.86 -7.50 -2.97
C THR A 99 -13.51 -7.70 -3.66
N GLU A 100 -12.78 -6.61 -3.92
CA GLU A 100 -11.47 -6.67 -4.54
C GLU A 100 -10.40 -7.27 -3.61
N ILE A 101 -10.35 -6.83 -2.35
CA ILE A 101 -9.47 -7.42 -1.32
C ILE A 101 -9.70 -8.93 -1.23
N ARG A 102 -10.96 -9.36 -1.15
CA ARG A 102 -11.32 -10.79 -1.08
C ARG A 102 -10.76 -11.59 -2.27
N LYS A 103 -10.82 -11.05 -3.48
CA LYS A 103 -10.29 -11.73 -4.68
C LYS A 103 -8.77 -11.89 -4.60
N ILE A 104 -8.07 -10.85 -4.15
CA ILE A 104 -6.61 -10.87 -4.06
C ILE A 104 -6.16 -11.83 -2.97
N VAL A 105 -6.74 -11.74 -1.77
CA VAL A 105 -6.42 -12.61 -0.64
C VAL A 105 -6.62 -14.09 -1.00
N ARG A 106 -7.71 -14.42 -1.70
CA ARG A 106 -7.93 -15.79 -2.19
C ARG A 106 -6.84 -16.28 -3.14
N ARG A 107 -6.31 -15.41 -4.01
CA ARG A 107 -5.26 -15.77 -4.98
C ARG A 107 -3.92 -16.06 -4.32
N VAL A 108 -3.61 -15.42 -3.19
CA VAL A 108 -2.31 -15.60 -2.50
C VAL A 108 -2.31 -16.68 -1.42
N ILE A 109 -3.48 -17.18 -1.02
CA ILE A 109 -3.62 -18.30 -0.06
C ILE A 109 -3.80 -19.65 -0.77
N ALA A 110 -4.27 -19.64 -2.03
CA ALA A 110 -4.40 -20.83 -2.87
C ALA A 110 -3.06 -21.21 -3.53
#